data_AF-A0A7J4SXR4-F1
#
_entry.id   AF-A0A7J4SXR4-F1
#
_cell.length_a   1.000
_cell.length_b   1.000
_cell.length_c   1.000
_cell.angle_alpha   90.00
_cell.angle_beta   90.00
_cell.angle_gamma   90.00
#
_symmetry.space_group_name_H-M   'P 1'
#
loop_
_entity.id
_entity.type
_entity.pdbx_description
1 polymer ?
#
loop_
_entity_poly.entity_id
_entity_poly.type
_entity_poly.pdbx_seq_one_letter_code
_entity_poly.pdbx_strand_id
1 'polypeptide(L)' 'MRRRVVGILGLLLVALMLVPQFSALPGGIGSGGNAGCSCHAGGNDGSTTILVEGLPETFNASENY' A
#
# COMPACT_ATOMS: atom_id res chain seq x y z
N MET A 1 31.14 15.86 -12.70
CA MET A 1 29.69 15.72 -12.38
C MET A 1 29.06 14.44 -12.95
N ARG A 2 29.22 14.13 -14.24
CA ARG A 2 28.57 12.97 -14.90
C ARG A 2 28.74 11.61 -14.18
N ARG A 3 29.94 11.27 -13.70
CA ARG A 3 30.20 10.03 -12.95
C ARG A 3 29.46 9.95 -11.61
N ARG A 4 29.31 11.09 -10.92
CA ARG A 4 28.57 11.16 -9.65
C ARG A 4 27.07 10.96 -9.89
N VAL A 5 26.52 11.60 -10.93
CA VAL A 5 25.12 11.44 -11.32
C VAL A 5 24.81 9.99 -11.68
N VAL A 6 25.67 9.35 -12.49
CA VAL A 6 25.50 7.92 -12.84
C VAL A 6 25.55 7.02 -11.60
N GLY A 7 26.48 7.28 -10.68
CA GLY A 7 26.57 6.53 -9.41
C GLY A 7 25.33 6.69 -8.54
N ILE A 8 24.81 7.92 -8.41
CA ILE A 8 23.58 8.21 -7.64
C ILE A 8 22.38 7.51 -8.29
N LEU A 9 22.24 7.59 -9.62
CA LEU A 9 21.12 6.99 -10.33
C LEU A 9 21.13 5.46 -10.20
N GLY A 10 22.31 4.84 -10.31
CA GLY A 10 22.48 3.41 -10.11
C GLY A 10 22.11 2.97 -8.69
N LEU A 11 22.55 3.72 -7.67
CA LEU A 11 22.19 3.47 -6.28
C LEU A 11 20.66 3.56 -6.08
N LEU A 12 20.02 4.57 -6.67
CA LEU A 12 18.58 4.78 -6.59
C LEU A 12 17.79 3.62 -7.18
N LEU A 13 18.19 3.12 -8.36
CA LEU A 13 17.53 1.98 -9.00
C LEU A 13 17.66 0.70 -8.16
N VAL A 14 18.83 0.45 -7.58
CA VAL A 14 19.03 -0.69 -6.68
C VAL A 14 18.16 -0.55 -5.43
N ALA A 15 18.08 0.66 -4.86
CA ALA A 15 17.22 0.92 -3.72
C ALA A 15 15.74 0.67 -4.03
N LEU A 16 15.24 1.09 -5.22
CA LEU A 16 13.86 0.85 -5.65
C LEU A 16 13.53 -0.64 -5.81
N MET A 17 14.47 -1.45 -6.28
CA MET A 17 14.29 -2.91 -6.39
C MET A 17 14.19 -3.62 -5.04
N LEU A 18 14.73 -3.01 -3.98
CA LEU A 18 14.71 -3.54 -2.62
C LEU A 18 13.47 -3.11 -1.84
N VAL A 19 12.68 -2.14 -2.34
CA VAL A 19 11.41 -1.73 -1.71
C VAL A 19 10.38 -2.83 -1.93
N PRO A 20 9.62 -3.23 -0.88
CA PRO A 20 8.51 -4.17 -1.03
C PRO A 20 7.55 -3.69 -2.11
N GLN A 21 7.35 -4.52 -3.14
CA GLN A 21 6.37 -4.26 -4.18
C GLN A 21 5.00 -4.59 -3.60
N PHE A 22 4.27 -3.57 -3.15
CA PHE A 22 2.87 -3.73 -2.76
C PHE A 22 2.03 -3.77 -4.03
N SER A 23 1.67 -4.98 -4.47
CA SER A 23 0.65 -5.15 -5.50
C SER A 23 -0.70 -4.79 -4.87
N ALA A 24 -1.25 -3.62 -5.23
CA ALA A 24 -2.66 -3.36 -4.98
C ALA A 24 -3.45 -4.45 -5.73
N LEU A 25 -4.30 -5.19 -5.01
CA LEU A 25 -5.15 -6.19 -5.63
C LEU A 25 -6.04 -5.49 -6.68
N PRO A 26 -6.12 -6.00 -7.92
CA PRO A 26 -7.05 -5.47 -8.91
C PRO A 26 -8.48 -5.53 -8.32
N GLY A 27 -9.11 -4.37 -8.10
CA GLY A 27 -10.42 -4.26 -7.44
C GLY A 27 -10.38 -4.09 -5.91
N GLY A 28 -9.21 -3.95 -5.29
CA GLY A 28 -9.06 -3.79 -3.84
C GLY A 28 -9.10 -5.12 -3.08
N ILE A 29 -8.93 -5.07 -1.75
CA ILE A 29 -8.94 -6.26 -0.88
C ILE A 29 -10.37 -6.83 -0.69
N GLY A 30 -11.40 -6.06 -1.03
CA GLY A 30 -12.80 -6.48 -0.90
C GLY A 30 -13.13 -6.93 0.52
N SER A 31 -13.91 -8.02 0.64
CA SER A 31 -14.29 -8.59 1.94
C SER A 31 -13.11 -9.15 2.75
N GLY A 32 -11.93 -9.36 2.13
CA GLY A 32 -10.72 -9.77 2.82
C GLY A 32 -10.23 -8.74 3.85
N GLY A 33 -10.67 -7.48 3.73
CA GLY A 33 -10.31 -6.39 4.64
C GLY A 33 -11.27 -6.26 5.83
N ASN A 34 -12.40 -6.98 5.80
CA ASN A 34 -13.42 -6.92 6.86
C ASN A 34 -12.89 -7.47 8.19
N ALA A 35 -11.87 -8.33 8.15
CA ALA A 35 -11.17 -8.84 9.33
C ALA A 35 -9.98 -7.94 9.76
N GLY A 36 -9.86 -6.75 9.17
CA GLY A 36 -8.74 -5.85 9.41
C GLY A 36 -7.47 -6.22 8.65
N CYS A 37 -6.36 -5.58 9.00
CA CYS A 37 -5.07 -5.77 8.33
C CYS A 37 -4.46 -7.14 8.71
N SER A 38 -4.40 -8.05 7.74
CA SER A 38 -3.82 -9.40 7.91
C SER A 38 -2.28 -9.42 7.92
N CYS A 39 -1.62 -8.29 7.63
CA CYS A 39 -0.16 -8.18 7.55
C CYS A 39 0.55 -8.15 8.93
N HIS A 40 -0.17 -7.88 10.01
CA HIS A 40 0.33 -8.00 11.39
C HIS A 40 -0.58 -8.96 12.15
N ALA A 41 0.00 -9.83 12.99
CA ALA A 41 -0.69 -10.91 13.72
C ALA A 41 -1.64 -10.42 14.84
N GLY A 42 -2.52 -9.48 14.53
CA GLY A 42 -3.45 -8.85 15.47
C GLY A 42 -4.72 -8.31 14.82
N GLY A 43 -5.08 -8.78 13.62
CA GLY A 43 -6.31 -8.38 12.94
C GLY A 43 -7.45 -9.34 13.28
N ASN A 44 -8.42 -8.85 14.06
CA ASN A 44 -9.70 -9.48 14.43
C ASN A 44 -9.73 -10.28 15.74
N ASP A 45 -9.68 -9.57 16.87
CA ASP A 45 -10.18 -10.08 18.16
C ASP A 45 -11.71 -9.89 18.32
N GLY A 46 -12.39 -9.43 17.26
CA GLY A 46 -13.82 -9.15 17.25
C GLY A 46 -14.25 -7.93 18.07
N SER A 47 -13.33 -7.20 18.70
CA SER A 47 -13.64 -6.10 19.62
C SER A 47 -13.95 -4.78 18.91
N THR A 48 -13.49 -4.63 17.66
CA THR A 48 -13.53 -3.35 16.94
C THR A 48 -14.18 -3.52 15.57
N THR A 49 -15.27 -2.78 15.35
CA THR A 49 -15.91 -2.65 14.03
C THR A 49 -15.50 -1.31 13.43
N ILE A 50 -14.79 -1.33 12.30
CA ILE A 50 -14.45 -0.12 11.54
C ILE A 50 -15.60 0.12 10.53
N LEU A 51 -16.36 1.19 10.73
CA LEU A 51 -17.34 1.68 9.75
C LEU A 51 -16.75 2.90 9.06
N VAL A 52 -16.57 2.85 7.74
CA VAL A 52 -16.12 4.00 6.95
C VAL A 52 -17.23 4.37 5.97
N GLU A 53 -17.84 5.52 6.20
CA GLU A 53 -18.91 6.06 5.38
C GLU A 53 -18.35 7.14 4.42
N GLY A 54 -19.02 7.36 3.29
CA GLY A 54 -18.64 8.40 2.34
C GLY A 54 -17.51 8.06 1.36
N LEU A 55 -16.98 6.82 1.38
CA LEU A 55 -16.05 6.38 0.33
C LEU A 55 -16.77 6.18 -1.01
N PRO A 56 -16.12 6.49 -2.13
CA PRO A 56 -16.63 6.14 -3.44
C PRO A 56 -16.65 4.61 -3.65
N GLU A 57 -17.55 4.14 -4.49
CA GLU A 57 -17.61 2.73 -4.94
C GLU A 57 -16.29 2.25 -5.56
N THR A 58 -15.48 3.16 -6.09
CA THR A 58 -14.16 2.85 -6.65
C THR A 58 -13.11 3.77 -6.04
N PHE A 59 -12.13 3.19 -5.35
CA PHE A 59 -11.06 3.95 -4.73
C PHE A 59 -10.01 4.43 -5.76
N ASN A 60 -9.67 5.73 -5.72
CA ASN A 60 -8.54 6.31 -6.44
C ASN A 60 -7.51 6.87 -5.45
N ALA A 61 -6.30 6.32 -5.47
CA ALA A 61 -5.21 6.71 -4.56
C ALA A 61 -4.63 8.12 -4.81
N SER A 62 -5.03 8.79 -5.91
CA SER A 62 -4.57 10.15 -6.24
C SER A 62 -5.55 11.24 -5.78
N GLU A 63 -6.65 10.87 -5.12
CA GLU A 63 -7.72 11.78 -4.69
C GLU A 63 -7.85 11.77 -3.15
N ASN A 64 -8.29 12.91 -2.59
CA ASN A 64 -8.69 13.02 -1.18
C ASN A 64 -10.21 13.10 -1.12
N TYR A 65 -10.81 12.36 -0.18
CA TYR A 65 -12.25 12.25 0.05
C TYR A 65 -12.58 12.76 1.46
#